data_AF-A0A0B7IGQ0-F1
#
_entry.id   AF-A0A0B7IGQ0-F1
#
_cell.length_a   1.000
_cell.length_b   1.000
_cell.length_c   1.000
_cell.angle_alpha   90.00
_cell.angle_beta   90.00
_cell.angle_gamma   90.00
#
_symmetry.space_group_name_H-M   'P 1'
#
loop_
_entity.id
_entity.type
_entity.pdbx_description
1 polymer ?
#
loop_
_entity_poly.entity_id
_entity_poly.type
_entity_poly.pdbx_seq_one_letter_code
_entity_poly.pdbx_strand_id
1 'polypeptide(L)'
;MEKIILLQNHTDYHLGFEVQSPKPKFFSWDATYEEVITSPWVKQIFYKDYGEGQLSRQFAFKFPVRVGNLLFYNFEFGFTSRQRTDIAVREYRFTSKKGASKHDFLQICEQFNKDLSHEEVDEYLENLYYNNHTDDINFRMQYNGEARHRDFFLSIYNTRDYYQIVKPLENAIQLTDFLVFPPKTIQMDTNYREDIRVKRRPSLLTEKFGNQSVLWRDEKNQQIGVSVDKFVRVFPLSDIEKVYIERMLPAKGHGADYIFIQYKNEKYPTKILEGKNNLLDNHIVTLKKIFGMTIEITGFYYNC
;
A
#
# COMPACT_ATOMS: atom_id res chain seq x y z
N MET A 1 -2.56 -10.06 32.32
CA MET A 1 -1.47 -9.17 31.86
C MET A 1 -1.09 -9.65 30.48
N GLU A 2 -1.25 -8.83 29.43
CA GLU A 2 -0.67 -9.14 28.12
C GLU A 2 0.67 -8.42 28.11
N LYS A 3 1.75 -9.18 28.20
CA LYS A 3 3.09 -8.72 28.56
C LYS A 3 4.03 -9.16 27.46
N ILE A 4 4.89 -8.28 26.93
CA ILE A 4 5.98 -8.76 26.08
C ILE A 4 6.96 -9.52 26.97
N ILE A 5 7.26 -10.76 26.60
CA ILE A 5 8.26 -11.59 27.28
C ILE A 5 9.52 -11.59 26.42
N LEU A 6 10.63 -11.16 27.02
CA LEU A 6 11.97 -11.30 26.45
C LEU A 6 12.41 -12.76 26.61
N LEU A 7 12.72 -13.41 25.49
CA LEU A 7 13.27 -14.76 25.40
C LEU A 7 14.76 -14.69 25.07
N GLN A 8 15.41 -15.85 24.92
CA GLN A 8 16.84 -15.93 24.56
C GLN A 8 17.08 -17.02 23.51
N ASN A 9 18.13 -16.83 22.71
CA ASN A 9 18.70 -17.80 21.76
C ASN A 9 17.87 -18.10 20.50
N HIS A 10 16.96 -17.21 20.10
CA HIS A 10 16.27 -17.31 18.82
C HIS A 10 16.87 -16.35 17.79
N THR A 11 17.16 -16.86 16.58
CA THR A 11 17.75 -16.11 15.46
C THR A 11 16.86 -16.12 14.21
N ASP A 12 15.60 -16.52 14.37
CA ASP A 12 14.64 -16.76 13.29
C ASP A 12 13.87 -15.49 12.84
N TYR A 13 14.31 -14.30 13.25
CA TYR A 13 13.70 -13.01 12.85
C TYR A 13 13.59 -12.82 11.34
N HIS A 14 14.52 -13.37 10.56
CA HIS A 14 14.53 -13.30 9.09
C HIS A 14 13.63 -14.35 8.42
N LEU A 15 13.23 -15.39 9.17
CA LEU A 15 12.46 -16.53 8.66
C LEU A 15 10.95 -16.33 8.84
N GLY A 16 10.53 -15.84 10.00
CA GLY A 16 9.12 -15.80 10.35
C GLY A 16 8.82 -15.58 11.83
N PHE A 17 7.68 -16.13 12.25
CA PHE A 17 7.21 -16.08 13.62
C PHE A 17 6.52 -17.39 14.02
N GLU A 18 6.41 -17.65 15.32
CA GLU A 18 5.80 -18.86 15.84
C GLU A 18 4.61 -18.56 16.74
N VAL A 19 3.46 -19.10 16.37
CA VAL A 19 2.25 -19.05 17.20
C VAL A 19 2.37 -20.09 18.32
N GLN A 20 2.39 -19.61 19.56
CA GLN A 20 2.54 -20.40 20.78
C GLN A 20 1.21 -21.05 21.21
N SER A 21 0.67 -21.91 20.35
CA SER A 21 -0.53 -22.71 20.63
C SER A 21 -0.17 -24.05 21.27
N PRO A 22 -1.14 -24.85 21.77
CA PRO A 22 -0.86 -26.20 22.28
C PRO A 22 -0.09 -27.10 21.31
N LYS A 23 -0.22 -26.86 20.01
CA LYS A 23 0.68 -27.37 18.96
C LYS A 23 1.33 -26.17 18.26
N PRO A 24 2.55 -25.76 18.65
CA PRO A 24 3.18 -24.58 18.08
C PRO A 24 3.25 -24.64 16.56
N LYS A 25 3.06 -23.50 15.92
CA LYS A 25 3.11 -23.39 14.45
C LYS A 25 3.99 -22.23 14.06
N PHE A 26 5.05 -22.54 13.32
CA PHE A 26 5.86 -21.56 12.64
C PHE A 26 5.19 -21.10 11.33
N PHE A 27 5.11 -19.79 11.13
CA PHE A 27 4.70 -19.13 9.90
C PHE A 27 5.90 -18.42 9.31
N SER A 28 6.21 -18.70 8.05
CA SER A 28 7.20 -17.94 7.29
C SER A 28 6.69 -16.53 7.02
N TRP A 29 7.59 -15.55 6.93
CA TRP A 29 7.25 -14.23 6.41
C TRP A 29 6.71 -14.24 4.98
N ASP A 30 6.92 -15.32 4.22
CA ASP A 30 6.38 -15.50 2.87
C ASP A 30 4.96 -16.08 2.86
N ALA A 31 4.40 -16.43 4.02
CA ALA A 31 3.03 -16.90 4.12
C ALA A 31 2.04 -15.82 3.65
N THR A 32 1.20 -16.19 2.68
CA THR A 32 0.21 -15.30 2.07
C THR A 32 -0.91 -14.95 3.03
N TYR A 33 -1.64 -13.87 2.75
CA TYR A 33 -2.85 -13.55 3.50
C TYR A 33 -3.82 -14.74 3.53
N GLU A 34 -4.03 -15.40 2.39
CA GLU A 34 -4.95 -16.55 2.26
C GLU A 34 -4.54 -17.73 3.15
N GLU A 35 -3.25 -18.08 3.17
CA GLU A 35 -2.72 -19.16 4.02
C GLU A 35 -2.84 -18.84 5.51
N VAL A 36 -2.55 -17.59 5.91
CA VAL A 36 -2.59 -17.19 7.32
C VAL A 36 -4.03 -17.15 7.85
N ILE A 37 -4.96 -16.57 7.07
CA ILE A 37 -6.38 -16.40 7.45
C ILE A 37 -7.10 -17.74 7.57
N THR A 38 -6.78 -18.70 6.70
CA THR A 38 -7.41 -20.04 6.72
C THR A 38 -6.94 -20.90 7.89
N SER A 39 -5.89 -20.49 8.59
CA SER A 39 -5.35 -21.27 9.70
C SER A 39 -6.25 -21.20 10.96
N PRO A 40 -6.32 -22.28 11.76
CA PRO A 40 -7.18 -22.32 12.95
C PRO A 40 -6.72 -21.36 14.06
N TRP A 41 -5.51 -20.80 13.96
CA TRP A 41 -4.92 -19.91 14.96
C TRP A 41 -5.31 -18.45 14.80
N VAL A 42 -5.99 -18.10 13.72
CA VAL A 42 -6.38 -16.71 13.41
C VAL A 42 -7.88 -16.52 13.63
N LYS A 43 -8.27 -15.34 14.11
CA LYS A 43 -9.66 -14.87 14.19
C LYS A 43 -9.78 -13.51 13.53
N GLN A 44 -10.92 -13.26 12.89
CA GLN A 44 -11.27 -11.91 12.45
C GLN A 44 -11.73 -11.09 13.67
N ILE A 45 -11.15 -9.90 13.85
CA ILE A 45 -11.44 -9.02 15.01
C ILE A 45 -12.15 -7.74 14.61
N PHE A 46 -12.05 -7.34 13.35
CA PHE A 46 -12.73 -6.14 12.86
C PHE A 46 -13.08 -6.26 11.38
N TYR A 47 -14.25 -5.74 11.06
CA TYR A 47 -14.74 -5.55 9.71
C TYR A 47 -15.36 -4.18 9.65
N LYS A 48 -14.82 -3.30 8.81
CA LYS A 48 -15.43 -2.01 8.54
C LYS A 48 -15.54 -1.81 7.05
N ASP A 49 -16.78 -1.61 6.65
CA ASP A 49 -17.12 -1.05 5.36
C ASP A 49 -16.93 0.47 5.46
N TYR A 50 -15.97 1.01 4.71
CA TYR A 50 -15.73 2.45 4.64
C TYR A 50 -16.63 3.11 3.58
N GLY A 51 -17.50 2.36 2.90
CA GLY A 51 -18.09 2.76 1.63
C GLY A 51 -17.12 2.48 0.48
N GLU A 52 -17.53 2.75 -0.77
CA GLU A 52 -16.66 2.71 -1.97
C GLU A 52 -16.15 1.30 -2.36
N GLY A 53 -16.83 0.26 -1.85
CA GLY A 53 -16.37 -1.12 -1.99
C GLY A 53 -15.03 -1.38 -1.30
N GLN A 54 -14.51 -0.43 -0.49
CA GLN A 54 -13.28 -0.57 0.27
C GLN A 54 -13.59 -1.13 1.66
N LEU A 55 -13.47 -2.45 1.78
CA LEU A 55 -13.67 -3.17 3.02
C LEU A 55 -12.34 -3.34 3.70
N SER A 56 -12.19 -2.87 4.95
CA SER A 56 -11.03 -3.22 5.77
C SER A 56 -11.35 -4.48 6.57
N ARG A 57 -10.48 -5.48 6.44
CA ARG A 57 -10.54 -6.71 7.23
C ARG A 57 -9.32 -6.77 8.13
N GLN A 58 -9.54 -6.93 9.43
CA GLN A 58 -8.46 -7.10 10.41
C GLN A 58 -8.61 -8.42 11.15
N PHE A 59 -7.46 -9.03 11.40
CA PHE A 59 -7.30 -10.35 11.97
C PHE A 59 -6.31 -10.28 13.12
N ALA A 60 -6.49 -11.18 14.09
CA ALA A 60 -5.56 -11.36 15.19
C ALA A 60 -5.27 -12.84 15.42
N PHE A 61 -4.07 -13.14 15.89
CA PHE A 61 -3.74 -14.48 16.38
C PHE A 61 -4.44 -14.74 17.72
N LYS A 62 -5.01 -15.95 17.87
CA LYS A 62 -5.71 -16.41 19.08
C LYS A 62 -4.76 -16.73 20.23
N PHE A 63 -3.49 -16.94 19.93
CA PHE A 63 -2.44 -17.32 20.87
C PHE A 63 -1.28 -16.31 20.79
N PRO A 64 -0.42 -16.24 21.82
CA PRO A 64 0.78 -15.41 21.77
C PRO A 64 1.68 -15.77 20.57
N VAL A 65 2.31 -14.77 19.98
CA VAL A 65 3.18 -14.91 18.81
C VAL A 65 4.61 -14.58 19.19
N ARG A 66 5.52 -15.52 19.00
CA ARG A 66 6.95 -15.35 19.19
C ARG A 66 7.57 -14.85 17.89
N VAL A 67 8.26 -13.72 17.94
CA VAL A 67 9.09 -13.20 16.86
C VAL A 67 10.50 -13.06 17.40
N GLY A 68 11.39 -13.96 16.98
CA GLY A 68 12.72 -14.10 17.57
C GLY A 68 12.67 -14.22 19.09
N ASN A 69 13.30 -13.27 19.78
CA ASN A 69 13.38 -13.23 21.25
C ASN A 69 12.24 -12.43 21.91
N LEU A 70 11.15 -12.14 21.20
CA LEU A 70 10.00 -11.39 21.72
C LEU A 70 8.71 -12.20 21.64
N LEU A 71 7.88 -12.11 22.68
CA LEU A 71 6.55 -12.72 22.71
C LEU A 71 5.45 -11.66 22.73
N PHE A 72 4.65 -11.58 21.68
CA PHE A 72 3.55 -10.63 21.54
C PHE A 72 2.19 -11.26 21.81
N TYR A 73 1.30 -10.51 22.47
CA TYR A 73 -0.10 -10.86 22.66
C TYR A 73 -0.94 -9.95 21.76
N ASN A 74 -2.00 -10.45 21.12
CA ASN A 74 -2.77 -9.68 20.12
C ASN A 74 -1.92 -9.18 18.95
N PHE A 75 -1.15 -10.11 18.36
CA PHE A 75 -0.47 -9.83 17.10
C PHE A 75 -1.52 -9.81 15.98
N GLU A 76 -1.54 -8.74 15.21
CA GLU A 76 -2.60 -8.40 14.27
C GLU A 76 -2.08 -8.20 12.86
N PHE A 77 -2.96 -8.34 11.88
CA PHE A 77 -2.70 -7.96 10.50
C PHE A 77 -4.03 -7.64 9.80
N GLY A 78 -3.95 -6.98 8.65
CA GLY A 78 -5.15 -6.66 7.89
C GLY A 78 -4.84 -6.28 6.46
N PHE A 79 -5.91 -6.13 5.69
CA PHE A 79 -5.87 -5.69 4.30
C PHE A 79 -7.17 -4.99 3.92
N THR A 80 -7.14 -4.26 2.81
CA THR A 80 -8.33 -3.69 2.21
C THR A 80 -8.81 -4.55 1.03
N SER A 81 -10.09 -4.47 0.66
CA SER A 81 -10.66 -5.26 -0.44
C SER A 81 -9.98 -5.07 -1.81
N ARG A 82 -9.24 -3.97 -2.00
CA ARG A 82 -8.48 -3.71 -3.23
C ARG A 82 -7.10 -4.36 -3.22
N GLN A 83 -6.58 -4.66 -2.03
CA GLN A 83 -5.26 -5.23 -1.81
C GLN A 83 -5.20 -6.68 -2.28
N ARG A 84 -4.02 -7.10 -2.75
CA ARG A 84 -3.75 -8.50 -3.08
C ARG A 84 -3.66 -9.37 -1.83
N THR A 85 -4.29 -10.53 -1.89
CA THR A 85 -4.23 -11.56 -0.85
C THR A 85 -3.36 -12.76 -1.25
N ASP A 86 -2.98 -12.84 -2.53
CA ASP A 86 -2.09 -13.85 -3.13
C ASP A 86 -0.59 -13.54 -2.93
N ILE A 87 -0.28 -12.62 -2.02
CA ILE A 87 1.08 -12.24 -1.60
C ILE A 87 1.24 -12.43 -0.10
N ALA A 88 2.49 -12.49 0.34
CA ALA A 88 2.83 -12.47 1.75
C ALA A 88 2.14 -11.32 2.50
N VAL A 89 1.80 -11.57 3.76
CA VAL A 89 1.26 -10.52 4.64
C VAL A 89 2.25 -9.36 4.71
N ARG A 90 1.80 -8.16 4.31
CA ARG A 90 2.66 -6.98 4.15
C ARG A 90 3.04 -6.35 5.47
N GLU A 91 2.12 -6.38 6.42
CA GLU A 91 2.31 -5.76 7.72
C GLU A 91 1.63 -6.58 8.80
N TYR A 92 2.41 -6.91 9.83
CA TYR A 92 1.89 -7.32 11.12
C TYR A 92 2.06 -6.21 12.13
N ARG A 93 1.14 -6.11 13.08
CA ARG A 93 1.09 -5.03 14.06
C ARG A 93 0.93 -5.58 15.47
N PHE A 94 1.50 -4.85 16.41
CA PHE A 94 1.25 -5.00 17.84
C PHE A 94 1.09 -3.62 18.46
N THR A 95 0.10 -3.49 19.34
CA THR A 95 -0.10 -2.29 20.14
C THR A 95 0.02 -2.66 21.61
N SER A 96 0.85 -1.95 22.37
CA SER A 96 0.95 -2.15 23.80
C SER A 96 -0.34 -1.73 24.50
N LYS A 97 -0.48 -2.13 25.76
CA LYS A 97 -1.51 -1.51 26.61
C LYS A 97 -1.18 -0.04 26.86
N LYS A 98 -2.23 0.75 27.05
CA LYS A 98 -2.10 2.11 27.60
C LYS A 98 -1.45 2.05 28.98
N GLY A 99 -0.55 3.00 29.24
CA GLY A 99 0.31 3.06 30.40
C GLY A 99 1.64 2.30 30.27
N ALA A 100 1.99 1.79 29.09
CA ALA A 100 3.31 1.17 28.89
C ALA A 100 4.43 2.18 29.12
N SER A 101 5.53 1.74 29.73
CA SER A 101 6.63 2.62 30.10
C SER A 101 7.64 2.79 28.95
N LYS A 102 8.30 3.96 28.90
CA LYS A 102 9.48 4.18 28.04
C LYS A 102 10.55 3.10 28.28
N HIS A 103 10.67 2.61 29.51
CA HIS A 103 11.61 1.55 29.85
C HIS A 103 11.27 0.22 29.15
N ASP A 104 10.01 -0.21 29.15
CA ASP A 104 9.59 -1.43 28.45
C ASP A 104 9.88 -1.34 26.93
N PHE A 105 9.63 -0.16 26.34
CA PHE A 105 9.97 0.13 24.95
C PHE A 105 11.48 -0.02 24.71
N LEU A 106 12.32 0.65 25.52
CA LEU A 106 13.77 0.62 25.35
C LEU A 106 14.36 -0.78 25.52
N GLN A 107 13.80 -1.61 26.41
CA GLN A 107 14.24 -3.01 26.56
C GLN A 107 14.00 -3.84 25.30
N ILE A 108 12.91 -3.57 24.57
CA ILE A 108 12.63 -4.23 23.29
C ILE A 108 13.63 -3.75 22.24
N CYS A 109 13.88 -2.44 22.17
CA CYS A 109 14.88 -1.87 21.28
C CYS A 109 16.28 -2.45 21.53
N GLU A 110 16.69 -2.59 22.80
CA GLU A 110 17.93 -3.25 23.19
C GLU A 110 17.98 -4.71 22.75
N GLN A 111 16.87 -5.44 22.81
CA GLN A 111 16.82 -6.81 22.32
C GLN A 111 16.96 -6.88 20.80
N PHE A 112 16.26 -6.00 20.06
CA PHE A 112 16.42 -5.91 18.61
C PHE A 112 17.84 -5.50 18.20
N ASN A 113 18.48 -4.57 18.91
CA ASN A 113 19.87 -4.16 18.65
C ASN A 113 20.88 -5.30 18.72
N LYS A 114 20.61 -6.34 19.52
CA LYS A 114 21.49 -7.52 19.60
C LYS A 114 21.38 -8.41 18.36
N ASP A 115 20.19 -8.45 17.78
CA ASP A 115 19.80 -9.47 16.80
C ASP A 115 19.66 -8.92 15.37
N LEU A 116 19.42 -7.60 15.22
CA LEU A 116 19.04 -6.92 13.99
C LEU A 116 19.96 -5.73 13.68
N SER A 117 20.07 -5.40 12.41
CA SER A 117 20.62 -4.11 11.98
C SER A 117 19.63 -3.00 12.36
N HIS A 118 20.14 -1.80 12.65
CA HIS A 118 19.32 -0.67 13.09
C HIS A 118 19.74 0.62 12.41
N GLU A 119 18.76 1.53 12.29
CA GLU A 119 18.98 2.94 12.03
C GLU A 119 18.90 3.70 13.36
N GLU A 120 19.39 4.95 13.40
CA GLU A 120 19.40 5.75 14.63
C GLU A 120 17.98 5.95 15.21
N VAL A 121 17.91 6.10 16.53
CA VAL A 121 16.67 6.45 17.24
C VAL A 121 16.39 7.92 17.00
N ASP A 122 15.28 8.24 16.35
CA ASP A 122 14.81 9.61 16.24
C ASP A 122 13.93 9.97 17.44
N GLU A 123 14.27 11.06 18.12
CA GLU A 123 13.46 11.66 19.18
C GLU A 123 12.76 12.90 18.65
N TYR A 124 11.43 12.93 18.78
CA TYR A 124 10.62 14.09 18.41
C TYR A 124 9.61 14.38 19.53
N LEU A 125 9.83 15.50 20.22
CA LEU A 125 9.09 15.86 21.44
C LEU A 125 9.23 14.74 22.50
N GLU A 126 8.11 14.16 22.96
CA GLU A 126 8.10 13.06 23.92
C GLU A 126 8.05 11.68 23.24
N ASN A 127 8.02 11.65 21.89
CA ASN A 127 7.87 10.43 21.11
C ASN A 127 9.23 9.90 20.65
N LEU A 128 9.34 8.58 20.64
CA LEU A 128 10.54 7.89 20.15
C LEU A 128 10.16 7.04 18.94
N TYR A 129 10.98 7.11 17.91
CA TYR A 129 10.85 6.28 16.71
C TYR A 129 12.08 5.41 16.58
N TYR A 130 11.86 4.16 16.21
CA TYR A 130 12.93 3.19 16.14
C TYR A 130 12.71 2.24 14.97
N ASN A 131 13.74 2.05 14.16
CA ASN A 131 13.68 1.21 12.97
C ASN A 131 14.83 0.19 13.01
N ASN A 132 14.47 -1.09 12.90
CA ASN A 132 15.40 -2.19 12.67
C ASN A 132 15.04 -2.91 11.38
N HIS A 133 15.99 -3.68 10.85
CA HIS A 133 15.71 -4.58 9.76
C HIS A 133 16.57 -5.84 9.83
N THR A 134 16.07 -6.88 9.16
CA THR A 134 16.84 -8.05 8.75
C THR A 134 16.33 -8.47 7.38
N ASP A 135 17.24 -8.58 6.41
CA ASP A 135 16.90 -8.78 5.00
C ASP A 135 15.80 -7.80 4.54
N ASP A 136 14.72 -8.31 3.94
CA ASP A 136 13.56 -7.55 3.49
C ASP A 136 12.44 -7.45 4.55
N ILE A 137 12.77 -7.57 5.84
CA ILE A 137 11.82 -7.46 6.95
C ILE A 137 12.20 -6.26 7.82
N ASN A 138 11.33 -5.27 7.88
CA ASN A 138 11.54 -4.04 8.64
C ASN A 138 10.68 -4.04 9.90
N PHE A 139 11.27 -3.70 11.03
CA PHE A 139 10.61 -3.56 12.32
C PHE A 139 10.60 -2.07 12.65
N ARG A 140 9.42 -1.47 12.69
CA ARG A 140 9.23 -0.07 13.07
C ARG A 140 8.51 -0.01 14.40
N MET A 141 9.12 0.63 15.37
CA MET A 141 8.49 0.92 16.65
C MET A 141 8.28 2.42 16.84
N GLN A 142 7.20 2.75 17.53
CA GLN A 142 6.90 4.11 17.96
C GLN A 142 6.45 4.06 19.42
N TYR A 143 7.09 4.84 20.29
CA TYR A 143 6.61 5.13 21.63
C TYR A 143 5.95 6.49 21.67
N ASN A 144 4.76 6.57 22.24
CA ASN A 144 4.08 7.81 22.52
C ASN A 144 4.31 8.20 23.99
N GLY A 145 5.01 9.30 24.23
CA GLY A 145 5.35 9.75 25.58
C GLY A 145 4.26 10.56 26.27
N GLU A 146 3.28 11.05 25.52
CA GLU A 146 2.27 11.96 26.05
C GLU A 146 1.47 11.29 27.16
N ALA A 147 1.34 11.94 28.31
CA ALA A 147 0.80 11.34 29.53
C ALA A 147 -0.57 10.63 29.36
N ARG A 148 -1.41 11.11 28.43
CA ARG A 148 -2.75 10.56 28.11
C ARG A 148 -2.73 9.41 27.10
N HIS A 149 -1.64 9.27 26.37
CA HIS A 149 -1.47 8.34 25.25
C HIS A 149 -0.22 7.47 25.40
N ARG A 150 0.27 7.26 26.63
CA ARG A 150 1.44 6.41 26.88
C ARG A 150 1.21 4.97 26.42
N ASP A 151 1.72 4.64 25.25
CA ASP A 151 1.72 3.32 24.64
C ASP A 151 2.86 3.23 23.62
N PHE A 152 3.07 2.04 23.06
CA PHE A 152 3.93 1.88 21.90
C PHE A 152 3.32 0.92 20.89
N PHE A 153 3.72 1.12 19.65
CA PHE A 153 3.32 0.36 18.49
C PHE A 153 4.55 -0.32 17.91
N LEU A 154 4.37 -1.54 17.41
CA LEU A 154 5.32 -2.23 16.56
C LEU A 154 4.60 -2.60 15.27
N SER A 155 5.19 -2.20 14.14
CA SER A 155 4.82 -2.68 12.81
C SER A 155 5.98 -3.45 12.21
N ILE A 156 5.72 -4.67 11.77
CA ILE A 156 6.67 -5.53 11.06
C ILE A 156 6.24 -5.57 9.60
N TYR A 157 7.04 -4.95 8.72
CA TYR A 157 6.79 -4.85 7.30
C TYR A 157 7.60 -5.86 6.52
N ASN A 158 6.92 -6.67 5.70
CA ASN A 158 7.58 -7.43 4.64
C ASN A 158 7.75 -6.51 3.43
N THR A 159 8.99 -6.15 3.08
CA THR A 159 9.30 -5.17 2.01
C THR A 159 9.59 -5.83 0.66
N ARG A 160 9.65 -7.17 0.60
CA ARG A 160 9.95 -7.95 -0.61
C ARG A 160 9.10 -7.56 -1.81
N ASP A 161 9.67 -7.76 -3.00
CA ASP A 161 8.97 -7.59 -4.27
C ASP A 161 8.32 -8.89 -4.75
N TYR A 162 7.10 -8.76 -5.25
CA TYR A 162 6.25 -9.84 -5.76
C TYR A 162 5.82 -9.55 -7.20
N TYR A 163 6.63 -8.80 -7.97
CA TYR A 163 6.25 -8.39 -9.32
C TYR A 163 5.95 -9.56 -10.26
N GLN A 164 6.60 -10.71 -10.05
CA GLN A 164 6.41 -11.93 -10.83
C GLN A 164 4.95 -12.42 -10.87
N ILE A 165 4.17 -12.18 -9.80
CA ILE A 165 2.77 -12.59 -9.73
C ILE A 165 1.79 -11.59 -10.38
N VAL A 166 2.27 -10.40 -10.77
CA VAL A 166 1.44 -9.38 -11.41
C VAL A 166 0.98 -9.90 -12.76
N LYS A 167 -0.32 -10.22 -12.82
CA LYS A 167 -0.99 -10.76 -14.00
C LYS A 167 -1.04 -9.72 -15.13
N PRO A 168 -0.98 -10.14 -16.41
CA PRO A 168 -1.30 -9.28 -17.54
C PRO A 168 -2.79 -8.89 -17.53
N LEU A 169 -3.18 -8.01 -18.46
CA LEU A 169 -4.59 -7.78 -18.76
C LEU A 169 -5.21 -9.06 -19.34
N GLU A 170 -6.48 -9.30 -19.03
CA GLU A 170 -7.22 -10.50 -19.48
C GLU A 170 -7.47 -10.45 -21.00
N ASN A 171 -7.76 -9.26 -21.53
CA ASN A 171 -8.01 -9.02 -22.94
C ASN A 171 -6.82 -8.32 -23.60
N ALA A 172 -6.54 -8.69 -24.84
CA ALA A 172 -5.62 -7.95 -25.69
C ALA A 172 -6.16 -6.53 -25.91
N ILE A 173 -5.30 -5.53 -25.70
CA ILE A 173 -5.69 -4.13 -25.83
C ILE A 173 -5.84 -3.73 -27.30
N GLN A 174 -6.68 -2.74 -27.56
CA GLN A 174 -6.74 -2.02 -28.83
C GLN A 174 -6.47 -0.53 -28.60
N LEU A 175 -5.71 0.08 -29.51
CA LEU A 175 -5.35 1.49 -29.48
C LEU A 175 -6.21 2.26 -30.49
N THR A 176 -7.44 2.61 -30.12
CA THR A 176 -8.31 3.43 -30.99
C THR A 176 -7.80 4.87 -31.04
N ASP A 177 -7.55 5.44 -29.86
CA ASP A 177 -6.93 6.76 -29.68
C ASP A 177 -5.93 6.68 -28.53
N PHE A 178 -4.87 7.49 -28.58
CA PHE A 178 -3.86 7.48 -27.54
C PHE A 178 -3.12 8.82 -27.42
N LEU A 179 -2.59 9.04 -26.23
CA LEU A 179 -1.71 10.14 -25.88
C LEU A 179 -0.47 9.56 -25.21
N VAL A 180 0.69 9.92 -25.75
CA VAL A 180 1.99 9.45 -25.27
C VAL A 180 2.67 10.57 -24.50
N PHE A 181 3.26 10.21 -23.38
CA PHE A 181 4.05 11.11 -22.55
C PHE A 181 5.50 10.64 -22.48
N PRO A 182 6.48 11.56 -22.52
CA PRO A 182 7.87 11.19 -22.29
C PRO A 182 8.05 10.50 -20.93
N PRO A 183 9.08 9.64 -20.77
CA PRO A 183 9.31 8.93 -19.51
C PRO A 183 9.37 9.89 -18.32
N LYS A 184 8.81 9.47 -17.18
CA LYS A 184 8.78 10.24 -15.91
C LYS A 184 8.01 11.57 -15.97
N THR A 185 7.25 11.83 -17.04
CA THR A 185 6.45 13.06 -17.17
C THR A 185 5.11 12.97 -16.44
N ILE A 186 4.51 11.78 -16.43
CA ILE A 186 3.30 11.47 -15.68
C ILE A 186 3.53 10.31 -14.72
N GLN A 187 2.73 10.26 -13.66
CA GLN A 187 2.68 9.22 -12.66
C GLN A 187 1.28 8.61 -12.58
N MET A 188 1.22 7.40 -12.08
CA MET A 188 0.01 6.62 -11.80
C MET A 188 0.26 5.89 -10.49
N ASP A 189 -0.80 5.59 -9.73
CA ASP A 189 -0.67 4.64 -8.63
C ASP A 189 -0.29 3.26 -9.18
N THR A 190 0.94 2.87 -8.92
CA THR A 190 1.56 1.61 -9.37
C THR A 190 1.71 0.60 -8.25
N ASN A 191 1.10 0.87 -7.08
CA ASN A 191 1.21 -0.01 -5.93
C ASN A 191 0.34 -1.26 -6.10
N TYR A 192 0.85 -2.21 -6.90
CA TYR A 192 0.15 -3.45 -7.23
C TYR A 192 -0.11 -4.37 -6.03
N ARG A 193 0.57 -4.11 -4.91
CA ARG A 193 0.38 -4.85 -3.66
C ARG A 193 -0.92 -4.39 -3.00
N GLU A 194 -1.19 -3.07 -3.02
CA GLU A 194 -2.38 -2.42 -2.46
C GLU A 194 -3.57 -2.35 -3.42
N ASP A 195 -3.35 -2.48 -4.73
CA ASP A 195 -4.42 -2.49 -5.73
C ASP A 195 -4.22 -3.60 -6.78
N ILE A 196 -5.03 -4.66 -6.67
CA ILE A 196 -5.06 -5.81 -7.59
C ILE A 196 -5.39 -5.42 -9.03
N ARG A 197 -5.95 -4.23 -9.26
CA ARG A 197 -6.27 -3.67 -10.59
C ARG A 197 -5.02 -3.16 -11.31
N VAL A 198 -3.90 -2.96 -10.61
CA VAL A 198 -2.61 -2.72 -11.25
C VAL A 198 -2.14 -4.03 -11.89
N LYS A 199 -2.03 -4.02 -13.22
CA LYS A 199 -1.62 -5.16 -14.03
C LYS A 199 -0.27 -4.90 -14.69
N ARG A 200 0.27 -5.94 -15.33
CA ARG A 200 1.51 -5.85 -16.12
C ARG A 200 1.24 -5.08 -17.42
N ARG A 201 2.16 -4.18 -17.78
CA ARG A 201 2.11 -3.47 -19.06
C ARG A 201 2.05 -4.46 -20.25
N PRO A 202 1.08 -4.32 -21.18
CA PRO A 202 1.01 -5.15 -22.37
C PRO A 202 2.23 -4.97 -23.28
N SER A 203 2.73 -6.05 -23.90
CA SER A 203 3.91 -6.00 -24.76
C SER A 203 3.72 -5.05 -25.94
N LEU A 204 2.51 -4.97 -26.51
CA LEU A 204 2.15 -4.02 -27.57
C LEU A 204 2.55 -2.57 -27.24
N LEU A 205 2.36 -2.13 -26.00
CA LEU A 205 2.73 -0.77 -25.60
C LEU A 205 4.25 -0.58 -25.54
N THR A 206 4.97 -1.62 -25.11
CA THR A 206 6.43 -1.62 -25.07
C THR A 206 7.03 -1.66 -26.48
N GLU A 207 6.48 -2.49 -27.35
CA GLU A 207 6.90 -2.62 -28.76
C GLU A 207 6.67 -1.31 -29.53
N LYS A 208 5.53 -0.64 -29.32
CA LYS A 208 5.16 0.57 -30.06
C LYS A 208 5.72 1.86 -29.48
N PHE A 209 5.84 1.97 -28.15
CA PHE A 209 6.16 3.23 -27.48
C PHE A 209 7.40 3.14 -26.56
N GLY A 210 8.03 1.98 -26.45
CA GLY A 210 9.14 1.76 -25.54
C GLY A 210 8.72 1.94 -24.08
N ASN A 211 9.53 2.69 -23.32
CA ASN A 211 9.31 3.02 -21.92
C ASN A 211 8.44 4.27 -21.68
N GLN A 212 7.81 4.81 -22.72
CA GLN A 212 6.93 5.97 -22.60
C GLN A 212 5.62 5.61 -21.89
N SER A 213 5.08 6.58 -21.15
CA SER A 213 3.77 6.44 -20.52
C SER A 213 2.68 6.69 -21.56
N VAL A 214 1.59 5.94 -21.49
CA VAL A 214 0.54 5.97 -22.51
C VAL A 214 -0.82 6.00 -21.84
N LEU A 215 -1.64 6.97 -22.21
CA LEU A 215 -3.08 6.99 -21.98
C LEU A 215 -3.75 6.59 -23.30
N TRP A 216 -4.68 5.63 -23.31
CA TRP A 216 -5.35 5.22 -24.54
C TRP A 216 -6.82 4.88 -24.33
N ARG A 217 -7.58 4.96 -25.43
CA ARG A 217 -8.96 4.49 -25.55
C ARG A 217 -8.96 3.16 -26.29
N ASP A 218 -9.68 2.21 -25.72
CA ASP A 218 -9.92 0.89 -26.28
C ASP A 218 -11.43 0.71 -26.47
N GLU A 219 -11.91 0.99 -27.67
CA GLU A 219 -13.34 0.92 -27.97
C GLU A 219 -13.85 -0.53 -28.05
N LYS A 220 -12.99 -1.48 -28.43
CA LYS A 220 -13.40 -2.88 -28.51
C LYS A 220 -13.68 -3.46 -27.13
N ASN A 221 -12.81 -3.15 -26.17
CA ASN A 221 -12.98 -3.60 -24.78
C ASN A 221 -13.75 -2.59 -23.91
N GLN A 222 -14.25 -1.49 -24.50
CA GLN A 222 -15.02 -0.44 -23.81
C GLN A 222 -14.32 0.10 -22.55
N GLN A 223 -13.03 0.44 -22.68
CA GLN A 223 -12.20 0.90 -21.55
C GLN A 223 -11.23 2.01 -21.94
N ILE A 224 -10.81 2.79 -20.94
CA ILE A 224 -9.63 3.65 -21.00
C ILE A 224 -8.51 2.94 -20.26
N GLY A 225 -7.28 3.06 -20.76
CA GLY A 225 -6.13 2.55 -20.05
C GLY A 225 -5.06 3.60 -19.85
N VAL A 226 -4.32 3.47 -18.75
CA VAL A 226 -3.13 4.26 -18.42
C VAL A 226 -2.00 3.29 -18.13
N SER A 227 -0.85 3.50 -18.77
CA SER A 227 0.37 2.74 -18.51
C SER A 227 1.51 3.66 -18.17
N VAL A 228 2.21 3.34 -17.08
CA VAL A 228 3.41 4.02 -16.60
C VAL A 228 4.41 2.93 -16.21
N ASP A 229 5.64 3.06 -16.69
CA ASP A 229 6.72 2.10 -16.48
C ASP A 229 6.28 0.66 -16.86
N LYS A 230 6.43 -0.33 -15.96
CA LYS A 230 6.07 -1.73 -16.20
C LYS A 230 4.62 -2.09 -15.88
N PHE A 231 3.78 -1.09 -15.56
CA PHE A 231 2.43 -1.28 -15.05
C PHE A 231 1.35 -0.64 -15.92
N VAL A 232 0.13 -1.09 -15.70
CA VAL A 232 -1.06 -0.62 -16.38
C VAL A 232 -2.29 -0.67 -15.46
N ARG A 233 -3.19 0.28 -15.63
CA ARG A 233 -4.55 0.26 -15.08
C ARG A 233 -5.55 0.53 -16.20
N VAL A 234 -6.73 -0.09 -16.08
CA VAL A 234 -7.83 0.10 -17.02
C VAL A 234 -9.09 0.52 -16.27
N PHE A 235 -9.92 1.31 -16.94
CA PHE A 235 -11.09 1.99 -16.41
C PHE A 235 -12.25 1.75 -17.38
N PRO A 236 -13.30 0.99 -16.99
CA PRO A 236 -14.44 0.70 -17.86
C PRO A 236 -15.21 1.98 -18.23
N LEU A 237 -15.44 2.21 -19.52
CA LEU A 237 -16.15 3.39 -20.01
C LEU A 237 -17.61 3.45 -19.51
N SER A 238 -18.25 2.29 -19.33
CA SER A 238 -19.63 2.18 -18.86
C SER A 238 -19.86 2.81 -17.49
N ASP A 239 -18.81 2.86 -16.67
CA ASP A 239 -18.92 3.19 -15.26
C ASP A 239 -18.59 4.67 -15.01
N ILE A 240 -17.91 5.32 -15.96
CA ILE A 240 -17.48 6.72 -15.87
C ILE A 240 -18.69 7.62 -16.05
N GLU A 241 -18.91 8.50 -15.07
CA GLU A 241 -19.90 9.57 -15.14
C GLU A 241 -19.27 10.88 -15.63
N LYS A 242 -18.10 11.22 -15.07
CA LYS A 242 -17.41 12.48 -15.35
C LYS A 242 -15.90 12.31 -15.29
N VAL A 243 -15.19 13.10 -16.10
CA VAL A 243 -13.73 13.24 -16.07
C VAL A 243 -13.39 14.70 -15.87
N TYR A 244 -12.43 15.00 -15.00
CA TYR A 244 -11.97 16.36 -14.77
C TYR A 244 -10.49 16.39 -14.36
N ILE A 245 -9.89 17.57 -14.52
CA ILE A 245 -8.53 17.87 -14.09
C ILE A 245 -8.63 18.71 -12.82
N GLU A 246 -7.96 18.29 -11.76
CA GLU A 246 -7.76 19.10 -10.56
C GLU A 246 -6.37 19.72 -10.60
N ARG A 247 -6.29 21.05 -10.45
CA ARG A 247 -5.03 21.80 -10.59
C ARG A 247 -4.53 22.38 -9.27
N MET A 248 -3.51 21.73 -8.72
CA MET A 248 -2.76 22.27 -7.58
C MET A 248 -1.71 23.29 -8.05
N LEU A 249 -1.87 24.53 -7.62
CA LEU A 249 -0.96 25.64 -7.93
C LEU A 249 0.29 25.60 -7.04
N PRO A 250 1.45 26.04 -7.56
CA PRO A 250 2.66 26.13 -6.79
C PRO A 250 2.59 27.25 -5.73
N ALA A 251 3.00 26.93 -4.51
CA ALA A 251 3.24 27.83 -3.38
C ALA A 251 4.56 27.46 -2.70
N LYS A 252 4.63 26.37 -1.90
CA LYS A 252 5.89 25.88 -1.30
C LYS A 252 6.58 24.79 -2.11
N GLY A 253 5.90 24.23 -3.10
CA GLY A 253 6.46 23.21 -3.99
C GLY A 253 5.96 23.34 -5.43
N HIS A 254 6.18 22.30 -6.23
CA HIS A 254 6.11 22.40 -7.70
C HIS A 254 4.70 22.42 -8.34
N GLY A 255 3.61 22.41 -7.56
CA GLY A 255 2.25 22.25 -8.08
C GLY A 255 2.04 20.92 -8.84
N ALA A 256 0.81 20.63 -9.27
CA ALA A 256 0.49 19.43 -10.04
C ALA A 256 -0.84 19.57 -10.80
N ASP A 257 -1.00 18.77 -11.86
CA ASP A 257 -2.28 18.49 -12.49
C ASP A 257 -2.64 17.02 -12.25
N TYR A 258 -3.85 16.76 -11.75
CA TYR A 258 -4.37 15.41 -11.51
C TYR A 258 -5.57 15.15 -12.42
N ILE A 259 -5.61 14.02 -13.13
CA ILE A 259 -6.85 13.59 -13.78
C ILE A 259 -7.62 12.67 -12.85
N PHE A 260 -8.89 12.98 -12.67
CA PHE A 260 -9.82 12.21 -11.88
C PHE A 260 -10.97 11.68 -12.74
N ILE A 261 -11.40 10.46 -12.42
CA ILE A 261 -12.64 9.85 -12.89
C ILE A 261 -13.63 9.83 -11.74
N GLN A 262 -14.82 10.34 -11.97
CA GLN A 262 -15.98 10.13 -11.12
C GLN A 262 -16.81 8.99 -11.73
N TYR A 263 -17.02 7.92 -10.97
CA TYR A 263 -17.89 6.82 -11.37
C TYR A 263 -19.34 7.08 -10.97
N LYS A 264 -20.29 6.53 -11.74
CA LYS A 264 -21.74 6.71 -11.54
C LYS A 264 -22.25 6.30 -10.16
N ASN A 265 -21.59 5.31 -9.54
CA ASN A 265 -22.03 4.71 -8.28
C ASN A 265 -21.00 4.85 -7.15
N GLU A 266 -19.96 5.67 -7.33
CA GLU A 266 -18.97 5.91 -6.29
C GLU A 266 -19.11 7.34 -5.76
N LYS A 267 -18.95 7.52 -4.45
CA LYS A 267 -19.03 8.86 -3.85
C LYS A 267 -17.80 9.71 -4.14
N TYR A 268 -16.64 9.07 -4.29
CA TYR A 268 -15.36 9.74 -4.38
C TYR A 268 -14.69 9.48 -5.73
N PRO A 269 -13.96 10.47 -6.26
CA PRO A 269 -13.28 10.36 -7.53
C PRO A 269 -12.02 9.48 -7.40
N THR A 270 -11.70 8.75 -8.47
CA THR A 270 -10.47 7.98 -8.58
C THR A 270 -9.42 8.74 -9.39
N LYS A 271 -8.24 8.97 -8.80
CA LYS A 271 -7.08 9.51 -9.53
C LYS A 271 -6.59 8.46 -10.54
N ILE A 272 -6.47 8.84 -11.80
CA ILE A 272 -5.97 7.96 -12.86
C ILE A 272 -4.53 8.24 -13.25
N LEU A 273 -4.14 9.52 -13.27
CA LEU A 273 -2.78 9.96 -13.53
C LEU A 273 -2.53 11.34 -12.94
N GLU A 274 -1.25 11.66 -12.77
CA GLU A 274 -0.73 12.92 -12.26
C GLU A 274 0.41 13.40 -13.15
N GLY A 275 0.51 14.71 -13.33
CA GLY A 275 1.61 15.35 -14.04
C GLY A 275 1.98 16.69 -13.43
N LYS A 276 3.03 17.31 -13.97
CA LYS A 276 3.42 18.67 -13.56
C LYS A 276 2.29 19.67 -13.80
N ASN A 277 2.27 20.75 -13.03
CA ASN A 277 1.31 21.84 -13.20
C ASN A 277 1.28 22.35 -14.65
N ASN A 278 0.06 22.54 -15.19
CA ASN A 278 -0.23 22.97 -16.57
C ASN A 278 0.25 22.02 -17.68
N LEU A 279 0.75 20.82 -17.36
CA LEU A 279 1.19 19.85 -18.37
C LEU A 279 0.04 19.46 -19.32
N LEU A 280 -1.18 19.35 -18.79
CA LEU A 280 -2.31 18.81 -19.53
C LEU A 280 -3.00 19.82 -20.46
N ASP A 281 -2.66 21.11 -20.36
CA ASP A 281 -3.29 22.19 -21.14
C ASP A 281 -3.09 21.99 -22.64
N ASN A 282 -1.89 21.57 -23.04
CA ASN A 282 -1.57 21.28 -24.44
C ASN A 282 -2.23 20.00 -24.98
N HIS A 283 -2.93 19.26 -24.12
CA HIS A 283 -3.48 17.95 -24.45
C HIS A 283 -5.01 17.88 -24.31
N ILE A 284 -5.69 18.96 -23.90
CA ILE A 284 -7.14 18.97 -23.62
C ILE A 284 -7.98 18.44 -24.78
N VAL A 285 -7.67 18.81 -26.03
CA VAL A 285 -8.41 18.33 -27.21
C VAL A 285 -8.27 16.81 -27.37
N THR A 286 -7.04 16.29 -27.27
CA THR A 286 -6.76 14.86 -27.35
C THR A 286 -7.36 14.10 -26.18
N LEU A 287 -7.30 14.65 -24.96
CA LEU A 287 -7.91 14.06 -23.78
C LEU A 287 -9.43 13.95 -23.96
N LYS A 288 -10.12 15.01 -24.41
CA LYS A 288 -11.56 14.97 -24.71
C LYS A 288 -11.91 13.88 -25.71
N LYS A 289 -11.07 13.69 -26.74
CA LYS A 289 -11.25 12.60 -27.72
C LYS A 289 -11.09 11.22 -27.07
N ILE A 290 -10.02 11.01 -26.30
CA ILE A 290 -9.74 9.74 -25.62
C ILE A 290 -10.88 9.38 -24.67
N PHE A 291 -11.31 10.29 -23.79
CA PHE A 291 -12.39 10.02 -22.84
C PHE A 291 -13.76 10.01 -23.52
N GLY A 292 -13.93 10.70 -24.65
CA GLY A 292 -15.23 10.87 -25.31
C GLY A 292 -16.19 11.75 -24.50
N MET A 293 -15.65 12.63 -23.66
CA MET A 293 -16.38 13.46 -22.70
C MET A 293 -15.77 14.86 -22.64
N THR A 294 -16.55 15.83 -22.17
CA THR A 294 -16.01 17.12 -21.77
C THR A 294 -15.09 16.93 -20.55
N ILE A 295 -14.01 17.71 -20.51
CA ILE A 295 -13.06 17.73 -19.40
C ILE A 295 -13.05 19.16 -18.87
N GLU A 296 -13.43 19.29 -17.60
CA GLU A 296 -13.36 20.54 -16.85
C GLU A 296 -12.02 20.60 -16.10
N ILE A 297 -11.47 21.80 -15.97
CA ILE A 297 -10.33 22.06 -15.09
C ILE A 297 -10.86 22.75 -13.84
N THR A 298 -10.62 22.17 -12.68
CA THR A 298 -11.17 22.57 -11.38
C THR A 298 -10.07 22.61 -10.32
N GLY A 299 -10.48 22.92 -9.08
CA GLY A 299 -9.64 22.71 -7.89
C GLY A 299 -8.37 23.54 -7.88
N PHE A 300 -8.47 24.85 -8.17
CA PHE A 300 -7.37 25.79 -8.05
C PHE A 300 -7.07 26.09 -6.56
N TYR A 301 -6.23 25.27 -5.94
CA TYR A 301 -5.71 25.49 -4.58
C TYR A 301 -4.18 25.45 -4.57
N TYR A 302 -3.59 26.12 -3.58
CA TYR A 302 -2.14 26.19 -3.41
C TYR A 302 -1.61 25.01 -2.60
N ASN A 303 -0.40 24.54 -2.92
CA ASN A 303 0.29 23.55 -2.09
C ASN A 303 0.92 24.20 -0.84
N CYS A 304 0.07 24.50 0.13
CA CYS A 304 0.44 25.16 1.39
C CYS A 304 1.29 24.29 2.31
#